data_AF-A0A1A9BTL2-F1
#
_entry.id   AF-A0A1A9BTL2-F1
#
_cell.length_a   1.000
_cell.length_b   1.000
_cell.length_c   1.000
_cell.angle_alpha   90.00
_cell.angle_beta   90.00
_cell.angle_gamma   90.00
#
_symmetry.space_group_name_H-M   'P 1'
#
loop_
_entity.id
_entity.type
_entity.pdbx_description
1 polymer ?
#
loop_
_entity_poly.entity_id
_entity_poly.type
_entity_poly.pdbx_seq_one_letter_code
_entity_poly.pdbx_strand_id
1 'polypeptide(L)'
;MTLVKDLVHARPYPESLGSVDMDPFREADALQEAQLLDSRVCHLTATAALLFELRTSLQFEEGNAALLVVRGLRSFGWKSPGKQVPLAALTVVASAAEREDDSLRVSFEFFPEARLVVEGDLAEFYVLEVEGIGDVPPDYSSGDLKTVQGALPSWSSACSLLQASVSH
;
A
#
# COMPACT_ATOMS: atom_id res chain seq x y z
N MET A 1 -2.76 5.04 20.76
CA MET A 1 -2.38 4.00 19.80
C MET A 1 -2.87 4.46 18.44
N THR A 2 -1.98 4.57 17.47
CA THR A 2 -2.33 5.00 16.11
C THR A 2 -2.85 3.80 15.34
N LEU A 3 -3.95 3.97 14.62
CA LEU A 3 -4.47 2.95 13.72
C LEU A 3 -4.09 3.29 12.28
N VAL A 4 -3.97 2.27 11.41
CA VAL A 4 -3.66 2.48 9.98
C VAL A 4 -4.62 3.48 9.34
N LYS A 5 -5.92 3.40 9.64
CA LYS A 5 -6.93 4.35 9.11
C LYS A 5 -6.72 5.80 9.55
N ASP A 6 -6.07 6.04 10.68
CA ASP A 6 -5.87 7.40 11.19
C ASP A 6 -4.84 8.13 10.32
N LEU A 7 -3.89 7.39 9.72
CA LEU A 7 -2.87 7.92 8.82
C LEU A 7 -3.44 8.44 7.49
N VAL A 8 -4.55 7.88 7.01
CA VAL A 8 -5.22 8.34 5.78
C VAL A 8 -5.67 9.81 5.89
N HIS A 9 -6.06 10.21 7.11
CA HIS A 9 -6.57 11.55 7.40
C HIS A 9 -5.55 12.46 8.08
N ALA A 10 -4.40 11.92 8.48
CA ALA A 10 -3.30 12.72 8.99
C ALA A 10 -2.83 13.72 7.92
N ARG A 11 -2.49 14.94 8.34
CA ARG A 11 -1.74 15.89 7.50
C ARG A 11 -0.28 15.43 7.43
N PRO A 12 0.49 15.85 6.40
CA PRO A 12 1.83 15.34 6.17
C PRO A 12 2.67 15.37 7.44
N TYR A 13 3.27 14.22 7.74
CA TYR A 13 4.06 13.98 8.94
C TYR A 13 5.33 14.86 8.93
N PRO A 14 5.84 15.24 10.11
CA PRO A 14 7.02 16.10 10.21
C PRO A 14 8.25 15.48 9.56
N GLU A 15 9.12 16.33 9.01
CA GLU A 15 10.38 16.03 8.30
C GLU A 15 11.41 15.20 9.10
N SER A 16 11.10 14.83 10.35
CA SER A 16 11.99 14.08 11.25
C SER A 16 11.88 12.56 11.13
N LEU A 17 11.08 12.03 10.20
CA LEU A 17 11.00 10.60 9.93
C LEU A 17 12.17 10.15 9.05
N GLY A 18 12.56 8.88 9.17
CA GLY A 18 13.54 8.29 8.26
C GLY A 18 13.06 8.42 6.82
N SER A 19 13.97 8.81 5.92
CA SER A 19 13.72 8.71 4.49
C SER A 19 13.58 7.25 4.11
N VAL A 20 12.66 6.95 3.21
CA VAL A 20 12.54 5.62 2.63
C VAL A 20 13.75 5.37 1.73
N ASP A 21 14.48 4.27 1.97
CA ASP A 21 15.66 3.92 1.16
C ASP A 21 15.27 3.59 -0.29
N MET A 22 14.16 2.85 -0.47
CA MET A 22 13.57 2.51 -1.76
C MET A 22 12.26 3.29 -1.98
N ASP A 23 12.40 4.52 -2.48
CA ASP A 23 11.29 5.46 -2.64
C ASP A 23 10.41 5.09 -3.85
N PRO A 24 9.14 4.69 -3.64
CA PRO A 24 8.25 4.26 -4.72
C PRO A 24 7.84 5.39 -5.68
N PHE A 25 8.19 6.63 -5.37
CA PHE A 25 7.98 7.77 -6.27
C PHE A 25 9.17 8.07 -7.18
N ARG A 26 10.33 7.44 -6.93
CA ARG A 26 11.58 7.69 -7.67
C ARG A 26 12.14 6.44 -8.30
N GLU A 27 11.97 5.30 -7.64
CA GLU A 27 12.50 4.01 -8.05
C GLU A 27 11.39 3.14 -8.63
N ALA A 28 11.58 2.67 -9.86
CA ALA A 28 10.71 1.66 -10.43
C ALA A 28 10.82 0.35 -9.63
N ASP A 29 9.71 -0.36 -9.51
CA ASP A 29 9.61 -1.65 -8.84
C ASP A 29 10.03 -1.63 -7.36
N ALA A 30 10.04 -0.47 -6.71
CA ALA A 30 10.29 -0.35 -5.28
C ALA A 30 9.36 -1.23 -4.43
N LEU A 31 8.12 -1.45 -4.90
CA LEU A 31 7.13 -2.29 -4.22
C LEU A 31 7.09 -3.73 -4.70
N GLN A 32 8.10 -4.20 -5.44
CA GLN A 32 8.14 -5.58 -5.93
C GLN A 32 8.07 -6.60 -4.78
N GLU A 33 7.25 -7.65 -5.00
CA GLU A 33 6.89 -8.68 -4.01
C GLU A 33 6.07 -8.19 -2.81
N ALA A 34 5.73 -6.89 -2.71
CA ALA A 34 4.69 -6.45 -1.79
C ALA A 34 3.32 -6.95 -2.25
N GLN A 35 2.39 -7.18 -1.32
CA GLN A 35 1.04 -7.63 -1.67
C GLN A 35 0.01 -6.53 -1.38
N LEU A 36 -0.81 -6.19 -2.38
CA LEU A 36 -1.98 -5.33 -2.17
C LEU A 36 -3.05 -6.07 -1.38
N LEU A 37 -3.45 -5.52 -0.23
CA LEU A 37 -4.45 -6.11 0.66
C LEU A 37 -5.83 -5.47 0.50
N ASP A 38 -5.87 -4.14 0.47
CA ASP A 38 -7.12 -3.39 0.40
C ASP A 38 -6.88 -2.00 -0.19
N SER A 39 -7.95 -1.41 -0.73
CA SER A 39 -7.97 -0.04 -1.23
C SER A 39 -9.23 0.68 -0.79
N ARG A 40 -9.10 1.93 -0.36
CA ARG A 40 -10.23 2.79 0.02
C ARG A 40 -10.23 4.05 -0.81
N VAL A 41 -11.37 4.36 -1.42
CA VAL A 41 -11.58 5.61 -2.15
C VAL A 41 -12.64 6.43 -1.43
N CYS A 42 -12.30 7.68 -1.11
CA CYS A 42 -13.21 8.66 -0.52
C CYS A 42 -13.44 9.80 -1.51
N HIS A 43 -14.62 9.83 -2.12
CA HIS A 43 -14.98 10.88 -3.09
C HIS A 43 -15.14 12.25 -2.44
N LEU A 44 -15.54 12.32 -1.16
CA LEU A 44 -15.76 13.59 -0.45
C LEU A 44 -14.45 14.33 -0.16
N THR A 45 -13.36 13.60 0.03
CA THR A 45 -12.03 14.17 0.30
C THR A 45 -11.09 14.05 -0.89
N ALA A 46 -11.55 13.52 -2.02
CA ALA A 46 -10.74 13.16 -3.18
C ALA A 46 -9.46 12.43 -2.77
N THR A 47 -9.62 11.31 -2.07
CA THR A 47 -8.49 10.53 -1.52
C THR A 47 -8.61 9.06 -1.90
N ALA A 48 -7.51 8.45 -2.34
CA ALA A 48 -7.37 6.99 -2.40
C ALA A 48 -6.28 6.55 -1.41
N ALA A 49 -6.49 5.43 -0.75
CA ALA A 49 -5.52 4.82 0.15
C ALA A 49 -5.36 3.35 -0.21
N LEU A 50 -4.12 2.89 -0.40
CA LEU A 50 -3.78 1.49 -0.70
C LEU A 50 -2.96 0.92 0.46
N LEU A 51 -3.39 -0.23 0.98
CA LEU A 51 -2.73 -0.93 2.06
C LEU A 51 -1.98 -2.15 1.50
N PHE A 52 -0.71 -2.26 1.84
CA PHE A 52 0.17 -3.33 1.41
C PHE A 52 0.73 -4.14 2.58
N GLU A 53 0.94 -5.43 2.35
CA GLU A 53 1.74 -6.35 3.15
C GLU A 53 3.19 -6.31 2.64
N LEU A 54 4.16 -6.16 3.54
CA LEU A 54 5.58 -6.02 3.20
C LEU A 54 6.46 -7.21 3.61
N ARG A 55 5.96 -8.19 4.38
CA ARG A 55 6.78 -9.32 4.87
C ARG A 55 7.37 -10.21 3.76
N THR A 56 6.90 -10.08 2.52
CA THR A 56 7.47 -10.72 1.32
C THR A 56 8.23 -9.76 0.41
N SER A 57 8.19 -8.45 0.68
CA SER A 57 8.80 -7.45 -0.19
C SER A 57 10.32 -7.58 -0.19
N LEU A 58 10.94 -7.36 -1.36
CA LEU A 58 12.40 -7.51 -1.51
C LEU A 58 13.18 -6.27 -1.06
N GLN A 59 12.51 -5.12 -1.07
CA GLN A 59 13.15 -3.80 -0.99
C GLN A 59 13.02 -3.15 0.39
N PHE A 60 12.21 -3.71 1.30
CA PHE A 60 11.97 -3.17 2.63
C PHE A 60 12.39 -4.20 3.68
N GLU A 61 13.50 -3.92 4.38
CA GLU A 61 13.94 -4.72 5.54
C GLU A 61 13.25 -4.27 6.84
N GLU A 62 12.77 -3.03 6.88
CA GLU A 62 12.04 -2.45 8.01
C GLU A 62 10.54 -2.40 7.76
N GLY A 63 9.76 -2.71 8.80
CA GLY A 63 8.30 -2.70 8.75
C GLY A 63 7.70 -3.94 8.10
N ASN A 64 6.40 -4.11 8.32
CA ASN A 64 5.63 -5.26 7.84
C ASN A 64 4.39 -4.86 7.02
N ALA A 65 4.12 -3.56 6.91
CA ALA A 65 3.04 -3.04 6.10
C ALA A 65 3.41 -1.69 5.47
N ALA A 66 2.75 -1.34 4.38
CA ALA A 66 2.85 -0.03 3.77
C ALA A 66 1.49 0.59 3.50
N LEU A 67 1.44 1.91 3.53
CA LEU A 67 0.26 2.68 3.17
C LEU A 67 0.65 3.73 2.12
N LEU A 68 0.01 3.66 0.96
CA LEU A 68 0.08 4.71 -0.07
C LEU A 68 -1.20 5.55 -0.03
N VAL A 69 -1.09 6.84 0.23
CA VAL A 69 -2.20 7.80 0.25
C VAL A 69 -2.06 8.77 -0.91
N VAL A 70 -3.02 8.78 -1.83
CA VAL A 70 -3.11 9.72 -2.95
C VAL A 70 -4.19 10.76 -2.64
N ARG A 71 -3.83 12.04 -2.69
CA ARG A 71 -4.71 13.19 -2.44
C ARG A 71 -4.96 13.98 -3.72
N GLY A 72 -6.08 14.70 -3.76
CA GLY A 72 -6.51 15.36 -5.00
C GLY A 72 -6.81 14.32 -6.08
N LEU A 73 -7.43 13.21 -5.68
CA LEU A 73 -7.68 12.06 -6.55
C LEU A 73 -8.44 12.46 -7.82
N ARG A 74 -7.83 12.21 -8.97
CA ARG A 74 -8.38 12.45 -10.31
C ARG A 74 -8.95 11.18 -10.92
N SER A 75 -8.21 10.08 -10.82
CA SER A 75 -8.63 8.79 -11.35
C SER A 75 -8.21 7.63 -10.45
N PHE A 76 -9.06 6.60 -10.42
CA PHE A 76 -8.78 5.32 -9.76
C PHE A 76 -9.31 4.21 -10.67
N GLY A 77 -8.39 3.46 -11.27
CA GLY A 77 -8.67 2.37 -12.19
C GLY A 77 -8.24 1.03 -11.60
N TRP A 78 -9.18 0.11 -11.47
CA TRP A 78 -8.92 -1.28 -11.07
C TRP A 78 -9.37 -2.24 -12.18
N LYS A 79 -8.45 -3.12 -12.59
CA LYS A 79 -8.72 -4.25 -13.48
C LYS A 79 -8.41 -5.53 -12.71
N SER A 80 -9.47 -6.24 -12.32
CA SER A 80 -9.35 -7.50 -11.56
C SER A 80 -8.87 -8.66 -12.42
N PRO A 81 -8.34 -9.73 -11.80
CA PRO A 81 -8.16 -11.01 -12.47
C PRO A 81 -9.47 -11.54 -13.05
N GLY A 82 -9.38 -12.18 -14.22
CA GLY A 82 -10.54 -12.78 -14.88
C GLY A 82 -11.17 -13.93 -14.09
N LYS A 83 -10.36 -14.65 -13.28
CA LYS A 83 -10.84 -15.71 -12.38
C LYS A 83 -10.88 -15.18 -10.95
N GLN A 84 -12.08 -15.10 -10.40
CA GLN A 84 -12.30 -14.74 -9.01
C GLN A 84 -12.03 -15.95 -8.09
N VAL A 85 -11.28 -15.72 -7.02
CA VAL A 85 -11.04 -16.68 -5.94
C VAL A 85 -11.37 -16.00 -4.60
N PRO A 86 -11.74 -16.76 -3.55
CA PRO A 86 -12.12 -16.17 -2.26
C PRO A 86 -11.01 -15.31 -1.64
N LEU A 87 -9.75 -15.69 -1.84
CA LEU A 87 -8.56 -14.97 -1.44
C LEU A 87 -7.52 -15.09 -2.55
N ALA A 88 -6.96 -13.95 -2.96
CA ALA A 88 -5.82 -13.89 -3.86
C ALA A 88 -4.72 -13.06 -3.19
N ALA A 89 -3.50 -13.60 -3.18
CA ALA A 89 -2.32 -12.79 -2.91
C ALA A 89 -2.02 -11.97 -4.17
N LEU A 90 -2.46 -10.71 -4.21
CA LEU A 90 -2.19 -9.78 -5.31
C LEU A 90 -0.78 -9.21 -5.12
N THR A 91 0.22 -9.99 -5.53
CA THR A 91 1.63 -9.63 -5.43
C THR A 91 2.00 -8.64 -6.54
N VAL A 92 2.62 -7.52 -6.18
CA VAL A 92 3.15 -6.53 -7.11
C VAL A 92 4.33 -7.15 -7.84
N VAL A 93 4.21 -7.26 -9.16
CA VAL A 93 5.30 -7.70 -10.05
C VAL A 93 5.98 -6.54 -10.76
N ALA A 94 5.25 -5.44 -10.95
CA ALA A 94 5.80 -4.18 -11.43
C ALA A 94 5.07 -2.98 -10.80
N SER A 95 5.80 -1.90 -10.55
CA SER A 95 5.24 -0.63 -10.10
C SER A 95 6.04 0.56 -10.61
N ALA A 96 5.35 1.62 -11.03
CA ALA A 96 6.02 2.85 -11.44
C ALA A 96 5.19 4.08 -11.06
N ALA A 97 5.90 5.15 -10.69
CA ALA A 97 5.34 6.48 -10.52
C ALA A 97 5.84 7.38 -11.65
N GLU A 98 4.90 8.08 -12.27
CA GLU A 98 5.15 9.02 -13.36
C GLU A 98 4.51 10.35 -13.00
N ARG A 99 5.20 11.45 -13.32
CA ARG A 99 4.64 12.78 -13.16
C ARG A 99 4.21 13.33 -14.51
N GLU A 100 2.93 13.65 -14.62
CA GLU A 100 2.31 14.23 -15.81
C GLU A 100 1.74 15.60 -15.44
N ASP A 101 2.34 16.67 -16.00
CA ASP A 101 1.99 18.07 -15.73
C ASP A 101 1.89 18.42 -14.23
N ASP A 102 0.67 18.51 -13.72
CA ASP A 102 0.31 18.88 -12.34
C ASP A 102 -0.19 17.69 -11.51
N SER A 103 -0.02 16.47 -12.00
CA SER A 103 -0.46 15.23 -11.36
C SER A 103 0.64 14.18 -11.24
N LEU A 104 0.50 13.33 -10.23
CA LEU A 104 1.25 12.10 -10.07
C LEU A 104 0.33 10.93 -10.45
N ARG A 105 0.86 10.05 -11.30
CA ARG A 105 0.25 8.78 -11.65
C ARG A 105 1.09 7.64 -11.10
N VAL A 106 0.46 6.75 -10.34
CA VAL A 106 1.10 5.52 -9.85
C VAL A 106 0.40 4.32 -10.45
N SER A 107 1.17 3.40 -11.01
CA SER A 107 0.66 2.20 -11.66
C SER A 107 1.28 0.94 -11.05
N PHE A 108 0.46 -0.12 -11.02
CA PHE A 108 0.82 -1.42 -10.48
C PHE A 108 0.34 -2.53 -11.40
N GLU A 109 1.19 -3.51 -11.63
CA GLU A 109 0.86 -4.80 -12.22
C GLU A 109 1.01 -5.89 -11.17
N PHE A 110 0.06 -6.83 -11.16
CA PHE A 110 0.00 -7.87 -10.15
C PHE A 110 0.02 -9.27 -10.75
N PHE A 111 0.52 -10.21 -9.95
CA PHE A 111 0.26 -11.64 -10.09
C PHE A 111 -0.66 -12.10 -8.94
N PRO A 112 -1.74 -12.85 -9.21
CA PRO A 112 -2.33 -13.16 -10.52
C PRO A 112 -2.77 -11.90 -11.30
N GLU A 113 -2.83 -11.99 -12.63
CA GLU A 113 -3.00 -10.85 -13.55
C GLU A 113 -4.08 -9.85 -13.09
N ALA A 114 -3.62 -8.71 -12.57
CA ALA A 114 -4.46 -7.57 -12.26
C ALA A 114 -3.69 -6.28 -12.53
N ARG A 115 -4.40 -5.16 -12.62
CA ARG A 115 -3.78 -3.84 -12.79
C ARG A 115 -4.50 -2.80 -11.95
N LEU A 116 -3.73 -1.95 -11.29
CA LEU A 116 -4.23 -0.76 -10.61
C LEU A 116 -3.50 0.47 -11.15
N VAL A 117 -4.25 1.53 -11.42
CA VAL A 117 -3.69 2.85 -11.75
C VAL A 117 -4.42 3.88 -10.91
N VAL A 118 -3.67 4.73 -10.23
CA VAL A 118 -4.21 5.82 -9.42
C VAL A 118 -3.51 7.11 -9.79
N GLU A 119 -4.27 8.20 -9.86
CA GLU A 119 -3.78 9.52 -10.28
C GLU A 119 -4.32 10.60 -9.35
N GLY A 120 -3.47 11.52 -8.91
CA GLY A 120 -3.86 12.66 -8.09
C GLY A 120 -2.78 13.73 -8.02
N ASP A 121 -2.97 14.72 -7.16
CA ASP A 121 -2.06 15.87 -7.08
C ASP A 121 -0.80 15.57 -6.24
N LEU A 122 -0.95 14.71 -5.22
CA LEU A 122 0.09 14.35 -4.26
C LEU A 122 -0.08 12.90 -3.83
N ALA A 123 1.04 12.20 -3.63
CA ALA A 123 1.04 10.94 -2.90
C ALA A 123 2.01 10.95 -1.73
N GLU A 124 1.62 10.23 -0.68
CA GLU A 124 2.41 9.98 0.51
C GLU A 124 2.52 8.47 0.69
N PHE A 125 3.73 8.00 0.93
CA PHE A 125 4.03 6.59 1.18
C PHE A 125 4.56 6.44 2.60
N TYR A 126 4.03 5.46 3.32
CA TYR A 126 4.38 5.19 4.71
C TYR A 126 4.80 3.73 4.87
N VAL A 127 5.94 3.51 5.51
CA VAL A 127 6.36 2.19 6.00
C VAL A 127 5.94 2.06 7.46
N LEU A 128 5.23 0.97 7.78
CA LEU A 128 4.55 0.77 9.05
C LEU A 128 5.02 -0.52 9.71
N GLU A 129 5.07 -0.48 11.04
CA GLU A 129 5.13 -1.68 11.88
C GLU A 129 3.73 -1.94 12.47
N VAL A 130 3.05 -2.97 11.99
CA VAL A 130 1.74 -3.41 12.49
C VAL A 130 1.92 -4.43 13.62
N GLU A 131 1.24 -4.19 14.74
CA GLU A 131 1.32 -5.06 15.91
C GLU A 131 0.49 -6.35 15.74
N GLY A 132 1.01 -7.47 16.26
CA GLY A 132 0.22 -8.68 16.51
C GLY A 132 -0.03 -9.59 15.30
N ILE A 133 0.60 -9.35 14.15
CA ILE A 133 0.44 -10.17 12.92
C ILE A 133 1.55 -11.21 12.73
N GLY A 134 2.62 -11.17 13.54
CA GLY A 134 3.77 -12.06 13.46
C GLY A 134 4.70 -11.78 12.27
N ASP A 135 5.82 -12.49 12.20
CA ASP A 135 6.90 -12.20 11.24
C ASP A 135 6.72 -12.86 9.87
N VAL A 136 5.82 -13.84 9.77
CA VAL A 136 5.60 -14.64 8.55
C VAL A 136 4.19 -14.41 8.05
N PRO A 137 3.98 -14.16 6.74
CA PRO A 137 2.65 -14.02 6.17
C PRO A 137 1.86 -15.33 6.30
N PRO A 138 0.52 -15.26 6.45
CA PRO A 138 -0.30 -16.45 6.59
C PRO A 138 -0.30 -17.28 5.30
N ASP A 139 -0.51 -18.59 5.42
CA ASP A 139 -0.75 -19.49 4.28
C ASP A 139 -2.23 -19.41 3.84
N TYR A 140 -2.45 -18.96 2.60
CA TYR A 140 -3.77 -18.74 2.03
C TYR A 140 -4.46 -20.05 1.60
N SER A 141 -3.72 -21.17 1.58
CA SER A 141 -4.21 -22.47 1.11
C SER A 141 -4.78 -23.35 2.24
N SER A 142 -4.40 -23.09 3.49
CA SER A 142 -4.66 -23.99 4.62
C SER A 142 -5.50 -23.38 5.75
N GLY A 143 -5.69 -22.05 5.76
CA GLY A 143 -6.46 -21.34 6.78
C GLY A 143 -7.92 -21.08 6.40
N ASP A 144 -8.81 -20.98 7.40
CA ASP A 144 -10.10 -20.35 7.20
C ASP A 144 -9.93 -18.83 6.99
N LEU A 145 -10.86 -18.23 6.24
CA LEU A 145 -10.80 -16.83 5.82
C LEU A 145 -10.57 -15.84 6.98
N LYS A 146 -11.21 -16.09 8.13
CA LYS A 146 -11.13 -15.18 9.28
C LYS A 146 -9.75 -15.25 9.93
N THR A 147 -9.18 -16.44 10.03
CA THR A 147 -7.81 -16.62 10.54
C THR A 147 -6.79 -15.95 9.63
N VAL A 148 -6.92 -16.12 8.31
CA VAL A 148 -6.01 -15.47 7.34
C VAL A 148 -6.13 -13.95 7.45
N GLN A 149 -7.34 -13.39 7.44
CA GLN A 149 -7.56 -11.95 7.55
C GLN A 149 -7.06 -11.36 8.89
N GLY A 150 -7.17 -12.12 9.99
CA GLY A 150 -6.67 -11.68 11.30
C GLY A 150 -5.14 -11.63 11.40
N ALA A 151 -4.43 -12.32 10.50
CA ALA A 151 -2.97 -12.35 10.44
C ALA A 151 -2.40 -11.37 9.39
N LEU A 152 -3.24 -10.52 8.80
CA LEU A 152 -2.84 -9.50 7.82
C LEU A 152 -3.03 -8.09 8.38
N PRO A 153 -2.24 -7.12 7.91
CA PRO A 153 -2.52 -5.70 8.13
C PRO A 153 -3.95 -5.34 7.76
N SER A 154 -4.59 -4.52 8.58
CA SER A 154 -5.94 -4.02 8.36
C SER A 154 -6.04 -2.55 8.73
N TRP A 155 -7.09 -1.88 8.26
CA TRP A 155 -7.36 -0.47 8.63
C TRP A 155 -7.55 -0.24 10.12
N SER A 156 -7.94 -1.27 10.87
CA SER A 156 -8.12 -1.23 12.32
C SER A 156 -6.89 -1.72 13.09
N SER A 157 -5.83 -2.13 12.40
CA SER A 157 -4.61 -2.58 13.05
C SER A 157 -3.91 -1.41 13.73
N ALA A 158 -3.35 -1.69 14.92
CA ALA A 158 -2.44 -0.79 15.60
C ALA A 158 -1.11 -0.75 14.83
N CYS A 159 -0.53 0.44 14.68
CA CYS A 159 0.75 0.57 14.00
C CYS A 159 1.63 1.69 14.55
N SER A 160 2.93 1.54 14.32
CA SER A 160 3.92 2.61 14.40
C SER A 160 4.38 3.03 13.00
N LEU A 161 4.58 4.32 12.79
CA LEU A 161 5.12 4.87 11.55
C LEU A 161 6.64 4.86 11.61
N LEU A 162 7.30 4.16 10.70
CA LEU A 162 8.75 4.01 10.66
C LEU A 162 9.40 5.02 9.70
N GLN A 163 8.92 5.03 8.47
CA GLN A 163 9.47 5.85 7.38
C GLN A 163 8.36 6.49 6.57
N ALA A 164 8.67 7.60 5.91
CA ALA A 164 7.72 8.29 5.03
C ALA A 164 8.41 8.89 3.80
N SER A 165 7.71 8.86 2.68
CA SER A 165 8.08 9.57 1.44
C SER A 165 6.89 10.36 0.92
N VAL A 166 7.16 11.45 0.19
CA VAL A 166 6.17 12.32 -0.42
C VAL A 166 6.60 12.60 -1.86
N SER A 167 5.66 12.56 -2.81
CA SER A 167 5.89 12.62 -4.25
C SER A 167 6.27 14.02 -4.81
N HIS A 168 7.12 14.76 -4.09
CA HIS A 168 7.46 16.16 -4.37
C HIS A 168 8.01 16.44 -5.76
#